data_AF-A0A0N4VZ62-F1
#
_entry.id   AF-A0A0N4VZ62-F1
#
_cell.length_a   1.000
_cell.length_b   1.000
_cell.length_c   1.000
_cell.angle_alpha   90.00
_cell.angle_beta   90.00
_cell.angle_gamma   90.00
#
_symmetry.space_group_name_H-M   'P 1'
#
loop_
_entity.id
_entity.type
_entity.pdbx_description
1 polymer ?
#
loop_
_entity_poly.entity_id
_entity_poly.type
_entity_poly.pdbx_seq_one_letter_code
_entity_poly.pdbx_strand_id
1 'polypeptide(L)'
;ILDDINQDRLGADDFLKALKILDGFSACGQKVFKYRELVWDIEQRGRMGENLLHICLLHNTADMNDLAKQIVNRFPKIVNDIFISEDYYGLSPLHQAIVNEDVEMVYFLCKKGADVHQR
;
A
#
# COMPACT_ATOMS: atom_id res chain seq x y z
N ILE A 1 0.67 20.08 -7.32
CA ILE A 1 1.94 19.63 -6.66
C ILE A 1 3.12 19.85 -7.58
N LEU A 2 3.03 19.50 -8.87
CA LEU A 2 4.07 19.82 -9.85
C LEU A 2 3.96 21.25 -10.39
N ASP A 3 2.81 21.91 -10.24
CA ASP A 3 2.56 23.25 -10.79
C ASP A 3 3.33 24.38 -10.11
N ASP A 4 3.87 24.15 -8.90
CA ASP A 4 4.70 25.13 -8.17
C ASP A 4 6.21 24.94 -8.42
N ILE A 5 6.61 23.94 -9.21
CA ILE A 5 8.02 23.67 -9.50
C ILE A 5 8.36 24.33 -10.84
N ASN A 6 9.03 25.49 -10.75
CA ASN A 6 9.50 26.21 -11.93
C ASN A 6 10.55 25.38 -12.68
N GLN A 7 10.15 24.79 -13.81
CA GLN A 7 10.94 23.82 -14.59
C GLN A 7 12.20 24.43 -15.23
N ASP A 8 12.34 25.76 -15.26
CA ASP A 8 13.38 26.42 -16.04
C ASP A 8 14.75 26.52 -15.33
N ARG A 9 14.84 26.21 -14.03
CA ARG A 9 16.11 26.27 -13.27
C ARG A 9 16.15 25.26 -12.12
N LEU A 10 16.33 23.98 -12.42
CA LEU A 10 16.55 22.96 -11.40
C LEU A 10 17.98 23.06 -10.81
N GLY A 11 18.16 23.91 -9.80
CA GLY A 11 19.34 23.89 -8.94
C GLY A 11 19.24 22.79 -7.88
N ALA A 12 20.39 22.35 -7.34
CA ALA A 12 20.43 21.32 -6.29
C ALA A 12 19.58 21.68 -5.04
N ASP A 13 19.47 22.96 -4.73
CA ASP A 13 18.64 23.47 -3.62
C ASP A 13 17.13 23.29 -3.85
N ASP A 14 16.68 23.38 -5.11
CA ASP A 14 15.27 23.17 -5.44
C ASP A 14 14.92 21.68 -5.43
N PHE A 15 15.89 20.83 -5.75
CA PHE A 15 15.78 19.38 -5.55
C PHE A 15 15.65 19.03 -4.06
N LEU A 16 16.43 19.68 -3.20
CA LEU A 16 16.36 19.48 -1.75
C LEU A 16 15.05 20.00 -1.15
N LYS A 17 14.50 21.11 -1.67
CA LYS A 17 13.17 21.61 -1.30
C LYS A 17 12.08 20.66 -1.76
N ALA A 18 12.14 20.18 -3.00
CA ALA A 18 11.20 19.21 -3.53
C ALA A 18 11.22 17.92 -2.72
N LEU A 19 12.41 17.40 -2.38
CA LEU A 19 12.56 16.21 -1.54
C LEU A 19 11.98 16.44 -0.13
N LYS A 20 12.23 17.59 0.50
CA LYS A 20 11.63 17.93 1.81
C LYS A 20 10.11 18.04 1.78
N ILE A 21 9.56 18.57 0.69
CA ILE A 21 8.11 18.67 0.47
C ILE A 21 7.53 17.27 0.25
N LEU A 22 8.21 16.43 -0.53
CA LEU A 22 7.85 15.03 -0.79
C LEU A 22 7.93 14.16 0.49
N ASP A 23 8.94 14.37 1.33
CA ASP A 23 9.12 13.72 2.65
C ASP A 23 8.15 14.27 3.72
N GLY A 24 7.25 15.21 3.37
CA GLY A 24 6.20 15.70 4.25
C GLY A 24 6.65 16.67 5.34
N PHE A 25 7.78 17.35 5.16
CA PHE A 25 8.26 18.36 6.10
C PHE A 25 7.63 19.73 5.80
N SER A 26 6.37 19.92 6.19
CA SER A 26 5.73 21.24 6.21
C SER A 26 5.95 21.93 7.56
N ALA A 27 6.39 23.19 7.51
CA ALA A 27 6.67 24.05 8.67
C ALA A 27 5.42 24.39 9.52
N CYS A 28 4.24 23.91 9.14
CA CYS A 28 2.99 24.06 9.86
C CYS A 28 2.34 22.67 9.94
N GLY A 29 2.13 22.17 11.15
CA GLY A 29 1.80 20.78 11.43
C GLY A 29 0.66 20.19 10.58
N GLN A 30 0.87 18.92 10.21
CA GLN A 30 -0.05 17.98 9.53
C GLN A 30 -0.04 17.99 7.98
N LYS A 31 0.90 17.23 7.41
CA LYS A 31 0.64 15.97 6.66
C LYS A 31 2.00 15.31 6.38
N VAL A 32 2.37 14.34 7.21
CA VAL A 32 3.51 13.46 6.92
C VAL A 32 3.05 12.58 5.77
N PHE A 33 3.56 12.81 4.56
CA PHE A 33 3.39 11.87 3.46
C PHE A 33 4.13 10.60 3.84
N LYS A 34 3.39 9.60 4.33
CA LYS A 34 3.96 8.30 4.65
C LYS A 34 4.05 7.51 3.35
N TYR A 35 5.28 7.35 2.84
CA TYR A 35 5.54 6.34 1.83
C TYR A 35 5.13 4.97 2.36
N ARG A 36 4.47 4.17 1.51
CA ARG A 36 4.20 2.78 1.82
C ARG A 36 5.50 1.99 1.69
N GLU A 37 5.85 1.28 2.75
CA GLU A 37 6.94 0.32 2.73
C GLU A 37 6.51 -0.93 1.95
N LEU A 38 7.26 -1.29 0.91
CA LEU A 38 6.99 -2.46 0.08
C LEU A 38 7.89 -3.61 0.50
N VAL A 39 7.30 -4.78 0.72
CA VAL A 39 8.01 -6.03 1.04
C VAL A 39 7.99 -7.04 -0.10
N TRP A 40 7.23 -6.76 -1.15
CA TRP A 40 7.12 -7.60 -2.33
C TRP A 40 7.61 -6.83 -3.55
N ASP A 41 8.48 -7.48 -4.32
CA ASP A 41 9.12 -6.93 -5.51
C ASP A 41 8.07 -6.49 -6.55
N ILE A 42 8.21 -5.26 -7.05
CA ILE A 42 7.28 -4.66 -8.02
C ILE A 42 7.36 -5.40 -9.36
N GLU A 43 8.53 -5.92 -9.72
CA GLU A 43 8.73 -6.66 -10.97
C GLU A 43 8.14 -8.09 -10.91
N GLN A 44 7.73 -8.54 -9.72
CA GLN A 44 7.16 -9.88 -9.49
C GLN A 44 5.67 -9.80 -9.16
N ARG A 45 4.96 -8.81 -9.71
CA ARG A 45 3.51 -8.68 -9.60
C ARG A 45 2.81 -9.44 -10.72
N GLY A 46 1.58 -9.88 -10.45
CA GLY A 46 0.73 -10.42 -11.50
C GLY A 46 0.19 -9.34 -12.43
N ARG A 47 -0.63 -9.74 -13.41
CA ARG A 47 -1.14 -8.83 -14.46
C ARG A 47 -2.01 -7.71 -13.89
N MET A 48 -2.70 -7.96 -12.77
CA MET A 48 -3.53 -6.97 -12.09
C MET A 48 -2.70 -6.15 -11.08
N GLY A 49 -1.37 -6.31 -11.06
CA GLY A 49 -0.51 -5.66 -10.07
C GLY A 49 -0.62 -6.28 -8.68
N GLU A 50 -1.12 -7.51 -8.59
CA GLU A 50 -1.35 -8.24 -7.36
C GLU A 50 -0.08 -8.95 -6.85
N ASN A 51 -0.05 -9.27 -5.55
CA ASN A 51 1.01 -10.09 -4.93
C ASN A 51 0.40 -11.40 -4.40
N LEU A 52 1.23 -12.24 -3.76
CA LEU A 52 0.78 -13.53 -3.23
C LEU A 52 -0.33 -13.41 -2.17
N LEU A 53 -0.32 -12.37 -1.33
CA LEU A 53 -1.40 -12.17 -0.35
C LEU A 53 -2.72 -11.90 -1.06
N HIS A 54 -2.72 -11.03 -2.07
CA HIS A 54 -3.91 -10.74 -2.87
C HIS A 54 -4.46 -12.00 -3.55
N ILE A 55 -3.60 -12.89 -4.05
CA ILE A 55 -4.00 -14.17 -4.65
C ILE A 55 -4.64 -15.10 -3.61
N CYS A 56 -4.08 -15.21 -2.40
CA CYS A 56 -4.70 -15.99 -1.33
C CYS A 56 -6.11 -15.49 -1.01
N LEU A 57 -6.27 -14.18 -0.88
CA LEU A 57 -7.57 -13.55 -0.59
C LEU A 57 -8.54 -13.65 -1.77
N LEU A 58 -8.06 -13.66 -3.01
CA LEU A 58 -8.92 -13.85 -4.18
C LEU A 58 -9.56 -15.25 -4.19
N HIS A 59 -8.81 -16.28 -3.79
CA HIS A 59 -9.34 -17.65 -3.72
C HIS A 59 -10.23 -17.89 -2.50
N ASN A 60 -9.95 -17.24 -1.37
CA ASN A 60 -10.74 -17.26 -0.14
C ASN A 60 -11.14 -18.66 0.36
N THR A 61 -10.24 -19.63 0.25
CA THR A 61 -10.42 -20.96 0.84
C THR A 61 -9.75 -21.02 2.21
N ALA A 62 -10.12 -21.99 3.06
CA ALA A 62 -9.53 -22.14 4.39
C ALA A 62 -7.99 -22.25 4.34
N ASP A 63 -7.46 -23.08 3.45
CA ASP A 63 -6.01 -23.27 3.27
C ASP A 63 -5.32 -21.97 2.82
N MET A 64 -5.95 -21.21 1.92
CA MET A 64 -5.42 -19.93 1.44
C MET A 64 -5.48 -18.86 2.52
N ASN A 65 -6.51 -18.86 3.36
CA ASN A 65 -6.63 -17.92 4.48
C ASN A 65 -5.58 -18.22 5.56
N ASP A 66 -5.28 -19.49 5.82
CA ASP A 66 -4.18 -19.87 6.73
C ASP A 66 -2.81 -19.47 6.17
N LEU A 67 -2.60 -19.65 4.87
CA LEU A 67 -1.38 -19.16 4.20
C LEU A 67 -1.28 -17.63 4.25
N ALA A 68 -2.38 -16.91 3.99
CA ALA A 68 -2.45 -15.46 4.08
C ALA A 68 -2.06 -14.96 5.49
N LYS A 69 -2.60 -15.60 6.54
CA LYS A 69 -2.25 -15.29 7.94
C LYS A 69 -0.75 -15.51 8.19
N GLN A 70 -0.16 -16.58 7.67
CA GLN A 70 1.28 -16.84 7.79
C GLN A 70 2.13 -15.79 7.06
N ILE A 71 1.74 -15.40 5.84
CA ILE A 71 2.42 -14.36 5.05
C ILE A 71 2.41 -13.03 5.81
N VAL A 72 1.25 -12.59 6.30
CA VAL A 72 1.12 -11.33 7.05
C VAL A 72 1.92 -11.36 8.35
N ASN A 73 1.97 -12.51 9.05
CA ASN A 73 2.78 -12.64 10.26
C ASN A 73 4.29 -12.56 9.97
N ARG A 74 4.74 -13.07 8.82
CA ARG A 74 6.15 -13.06 8.42
C ARG A 74 6.57 -11.71 7.84
N PHE A 75 5.70 -11.05 7.09
CA PHE A 75 5.97 -9.81 6.38
C PHE A 75 4.91 -8.75 6.71
N PRO A 76 4.90 -8.17 7.92
CA PRO A 76 3.77 -7.37 8.43
C PRO A 76 3.36 -6.18 7.56
N LYS A 77 4.29 -5.58 6.82
CA LYS A 77 4.03 -4.41 5.97
C LYS A 77 3.20 -4.73 4.74
N ILE A 78 3.14 -6.00 4.33
CA ILE A 78 2.33 -6.45 3.18
C ILE A 78 0.84 -6.19 3.37
N VAL A 79 0.39 -6.03 4.63
CA VAL A 79 -1.02 -5.82 4.99
C VAL A 79 -1.63 -4.57 4.32
N ASN A 80 -0.80 -3.57 4.02
CA ASN A 80 -1.20 -2.31 3.39
C ASN A 80 -0.74 -2.20 1.93
N ASP A 81 -0.17 -3.27 1.37
CA ASP A 81 0.19 -3.31 -0.04
C ASP A 81 -1.07 -3.19 -0.91
N ILE A 82 -0.91 -2.79 -2.18
CA ILE A 82 -2.04 -2.55 -3.07
C ILE A 82 -1.81 -3.19 -4.44
N PHE A 83 -2.89 -3.38 -5.16
CA PHE A 83 -2.86 -3.57 -6.61
C PHE A 83 -2.30 -2.31 -7.28
N ILE A 84 -1.46 -2.51 -8.30
CA ILE A 84 -0.76 -1.44 -9.02
C ILE A 84 -1.11 -1.35 -10.52
N SER A 85 -2.00 -2.21 -11.04
CA SER A 85 -2.48 -2.06 -12.41
C SER A 85 -3.46 -0.90 -12.55
N GLU A 86 -3.67 -0.44 -13.77
CA GLU A 86 -4.60 0.65 -14.08
C GLU A 86 -6.03 0.38 -13.57
N ASP A 87 -6.55 -0.82 -13.82
CA ASP A 87 -7.95 -1.17 -13.50
C ASP A 87 -8.22 -1.37 -12.01
N TYR A 88 -7.20 -1.77 -11.24
CA TYR A 88 -7.36 -2.17 -9.83
C TYR A 88 -6.52 -1.32 -8.87
N TYR A 89 -5.93 -0.23 -9.36
CA TYR A 89 -5.01 0.59 -8.59
C TYR A 89 -5.58 1.00 -7.23
N GLY A 90 -4.84 0.73 -6.17
CA GLY A 90 -5.22 1.15 -4.81
C GLY A 90 -5.96 0.10 -3.99
N LEU A 91 -6.52 -0.94 -4.61
CA LEU A 91 -7.19 -2.02 -3.89
C LEU A 91 -6.22 -2.71 -2.92
N SER A 92 -6.60 -2.85 -1.65
CA SER A 92 -5.76 -3.44 -0.60
C SER A 92 -6.30 -4.79 -0.12
N PRO A 93 -5.51 -5.57 0.66
CA PRO A 93 -5.98 -6.80 1.28
C PRO A 93 -7.26 -6.62 2.11
N LEU A 94 -7.40 -5.48 2.79
CA LEU A 94 -8.58 -5.17 3.58
C LEU A 94 -9.82 -5.02 2.71
N HIS A 95 -9.69 -4.38 1.55
CA HIS A 95 -10.79 -4.27 0.58
C HIS A 95 -11.25 -5.65 0.09
N GLN A 96 -10.31 -6.54 -0.26
CA GLN A 96 -10.66 -7.90 -0.67
C GLN A 96 -11.37 -8.68 0.44
N ALA A 97 -10.90 -8.59 1.69
CA ALA A 97 -11.53 -9.28 2.81
C ALA A 97 -12.97 -8.77 3.06
N ILE A 98 -13.23 -7.47 2.88
CA ILE A 98 -14.57 -6.89 2.97
C ILE A 98 -15.46 -7.40 1.83
N VAL A 99 -14.97 -7.41 0.59
CA VAL A 99 -15.71 -7.91 -0.59
C VAL A 99 -16.04 -9.39 -0.46
N ASN A 100 -15.16 -10.17 0.16
CA ASN A 100 -15.35 -11.59 0.42
C ASN A 100 -16.34 -11.89 1.57
N GLU A 101 -16.81 -10.86 2.28
CA GLU A 101 -17.61 -10.99 3.50
C GLU A 101 -16.93 -11.85 4.60
N ASP A 102 -15.59 -11.92 4.57
CA ASP A 102 -14.80 -12.68 5.53
C ASP A 102 -14.49 -11.82 6.76
N VAL A 103 -15.42 -11.83 7.73
CA VAL A 103 -15.31 -11.08 8.99
C VAL A 103 -14.07 -11.48 9.79
N GLU A 104 -13.64 -12.75 9.73
CA GLU A 104 -12.47 -13.22 10.46
C GLU A 104 -11.19 -12.60 9.87
N MET A 105 -11.07 -12.60 8.54
CA MET A 105 -9.94 -11.99 7.85
C MET A 105 -9.93 -10.46 8.00
N VAL A 106 -11.09 -9.80 7.93
CA VAL A 106 -11.22 -8.36 8.21
C VAL A 106 -10.68 -8.06 9.62
N TYR A 107 -11.15 -8.80 10.63
CA TYR A 107 -10.68 -8.63 12.00
C TYR A 107 -9.17 -8.86 12.10
N PHE A 108 -8.66 -9.94 11.49
CA PHE A 108 -7.23 -10.27 11.49
C PHE A 108 -6.39 -9.16 10.87
N LEU A 109 -6.73 -8.68 9.67
CA LEU A 109 -5.99 -7.64 8.95
C LEU A 109 -6.00 -6.31 9.73
N CYS A 110 -7.14 -5.90 10.28
CA CYS A 110 -7.24 -4.73 11.16
C CYS A 110 -6.33 -4.88 12.38
N LYS A 111 -6.30 -6.06 13.01
CA LYS A 111 -5.41 -6.34 14.15
C LYS A 111 -3.92 -6.33 13.77
N LYS A 112 -3.60 -6.48 12.48
CA LYS A 112 -2.24 -6.42 11.91
C LYS A 112 -1.85 -5.04 11.38
N GLY A 113 -2.71 -4.04 11.55
CA GLY A 113 -2.42 -2.67 11.17
C GLY A 113 -2.79 -2.33 9.73
N ALA A 114 -3.79 -3.02 9.16
CA ALA A 114 -4.44 -2.56 7.95
C ALA A 114 -5.01 -1.15 8.15
N ASP A 115 -4.78 -0.26 7.18
CA ASP A 115 -5.25 1.11 7.20
C ASP A 115 -6.71 1.16 6.74
N VAL A 116 -7.63 1.40 7.69
CA VAL A 116 -9.07 1.52 7.43
C VAL A 116 -9.46 2.79 6.68
N HIS A 117 -8.51 3.72 6.49
CA HIS A 117 -8.68 4.93 5.69
C HIS A 117 -7.92 4.85 4.36
N GLN A 118 -7.37 3.69 4.02
CA GLN A 118 -6.81 3.41 2.71
C GLN A 118 -7.94 3.49 1.67
N ARG A 119 -7.67 4.21 0.59
CA ARG A 119 -8.65 4.66 -0.42
C ARG A 119 -9.30 3.52 -1.19
#